data_AF-A0A6P8ZYX1-F1
#
_entry.id   AF-A0A6P8ZYX1-F1
#
_cell.length_a   1.000
_cell.length_b   1.000
_cell.length_c   1.000
_cell.angle_alpha   90.00
_cell.angle_beta   90.00
_cell.angle_gamma   90.00
#
_symmetry.space_group_name_H-M   'P 1'
#
loop_
_entity.id
_entity.type
_entity.pdbx_description
1 polymer ?
#
loop_
_entity_poly.entity_id
_entity_poly.type
_entity_poly.pdbx_seq_one_letter_code
_entity_poly.pdbx_strand_id
1 'polypeptide(L)'
;MISDDLLVCFQAKIKYAKQTIGVYIISICPEVKSVIRFCCALPLLPPHLLQRGLDAIGTEALNLGDPVFYEVVRPFLTYIQHEWLDHINRGQCISVCLSEHRTNNASESNNMRMQRKFGVHHPNAFQFIRHVSGFEDDTVDDICSLSQGIVPSRHRTSASISNDVHIRRITNELLALHNPTHEDILRFLSAASFSVDGIISEALNPGAGYYE
;
A
#
# COMPACT_ATOMS: atom_id res chain seq x y z
N MET A 1 1.76 6.07 4.41
CA MET A 1 0.87 6.89 3.55
C MET A 1 1.19 6.50 2.13
N ILE A 2 0.22 5.98 1.34
CA ILE A 2 0.25 4.79 0.43
C ILE A 2 0.04 5.15 -1.08
N SER A 3 0.28 4.26 -2.08
CA SER A 3 0.32 4.61 -3.55
C SER A 3 -1.02 4.98 -4.12
N ASP A 4 -1.16 5.66 -5.25
CA ASP A 4 -2.50 5.86 -5.84
C ASP A 4 -3.01 4.48 -6.24
N ASP A 5 -2.19 3.65 -6.86
CA ASP A 5 -2.51 2.27 -7.17
C ASP A 5 -2.63 1.42 -5.91
N LEU A 6 -1.76 1.64 -4.92
CA LEU A 6 -1.77 0.86 -3.70
C LEU A 6 -2.95 1.27 -2.79
N LEU A 7 -3.26 2.55 -2.67
CA LEU A 7 -4.33 3.17 -1.87
C LEU A 7 -5.67 2.92 -2.53
N VAL A 8 -5.78 3.06 -3.85
CA VAL A 8 -6.95 2.60 -4.61
C VAL A 8 -7.09 1.09 -4.42
N CYS A 9 -6.01 0.32 -4.42
CA CYS A 9 -6.05 -1.10 -4.09
C CYS A 9 -6.53 -1.36 -2.66
N PHE A 10 -6.01 -0.66 -1.65
CA PHE A 10 -6.46 -0.78 -0.26
C PHE A 10 -7.91 -0.34 -0.09
N GLN A 11 -8.29 0.81 -0.64
CA GLN A 11 -9.64 1.36 -0.57
C GLN A 11 -10.64 0.47 -1.31
N ALA A 12 -10.28 -0.06 -2.48
CA ALA A 12 -11.13 -0.99 -3.22
C ALA A 12 -11.29 -2.31 -2.45
N LYS A 13 -10.22 -2.86 -1.88
CA LYS A 13 -10.27 -4.06 -1.01
C LYS A 13 -11.14 -3.82 0.23
N ILE A 14 -10.93 -2.71 0.93
CA ILE A 14 -11.71 -2.34 2.12
C ILE A 14 -13.18 -2.09 1.76
N LYS A 15 -13.44 -1.38 0.65
CA LYS A 15 -14.80 -1.13 0.15
C LYS A 15 -15.51 -2.43 -0.17
N TYR A 16 -14.85 -3.35 -0.88
CA TYR A 16 -15.43 -4.66 -1.18
C TYR A 16 -15.67 -5.48 0.09
N ALA A 17 -14.70 -5.52 1.02
CA ALA A 17 -14.86 -6.20 2.31
C ALA A 17 -16.06 -5.66 3.11
N LYS A 18 -16.28 -4.33 3.12
CA LYS A 18 -17.45 -3.72 3.74
C LYS A 18 -18.77 -4.14 3.08
N GLN A 19 -18.76 -4.32 1.75
CA GLN A 19 -19.94 -4.72 0.99
C GLN A 19 -20.28 -6.21 1.19
N THR A 20 -19.27 -7.08 1.24
CA THR A 20 -19.48 -8.53 1.31
C THR A 20 -19.55 -9.10 2.72
N ILE A 21 -18.74 -8.57 3.65
CA ILE A 21 -18.67 -9.07 5.04
C ILE A 21 -19.49 -8.17 5.98
N GLY A 22 -19.50 -6.86 5.72
CA GLY A 22 -20.19 -5.89 6.58
C GLY A 22 -19.29 -5.29 7.66
N VAL A 23 -19.40 -3.98 7.87
CA VAL A 23 -18.58 -3.19 8.81
C VAL A 23 -18.69 -3.74 10.24
N TYR A 24 -19.89 -4.14 10.65
CA TYR A 24 -20.12 -4.67 12.00
C TYR A 24 -19.28 -5.91 12.28
N ILE A 25 -19.31 -6.90 11.38
CA ILE A 25 -18.55 -8.15 11.50
C ILE A 25 -17.05 -7.86 11.52
N ILE A 26 -16.56 -6.99 10.63
CA ILE A 26 -15.14 -6.60 10.59
C ILE A 26 -14.67 -5.97 11.92
N SER A 27 -15.55 -5.21 12.59
CA SER A 27 -15.21 -4.54 13.85
C SER A 27 -15.23 -5.47 15.06
N ILE A 28 -16.08 -6.49 15.08
CA ILE A 28 -16.24 -7.39 16.23
C ILE A 28 -15.41 -8.68 16.13
N CYS A 29 -15.06 -9.12 14.91
CA CYS A 29 -14.30 -10.35 14.68
C CYS A 29 -12.83 -10.04 14.34
N PRO A 30 -11.88 -10.20 15.29
CA PRO A 30 -10.48 -9.87 15.06
C PRO A 30 -9.82 -10.76 13.99
N GLU A 31 -10.31 -11.97 13.78
CA GLU A 31 -9.84 -12.91 12.76
C GLU A 31 -10.17 -12.37 11.35
N VAL A 32 -11.37 -11.82 11.15
CA VAL A 32 -11.78 -11.18 9.89
C VAL A 32 -10.88 -9.97 9.62
N LYS A 33 -10.65 -9.14 10.64
CA LYS A 33 -9.77 -7.99 10.53
C LYS A 33 -8.35 -8.42 10.16
N SER A 34 -7.86 -9.54 10.67
CA SER A 34 -6.53 -10.09 10.37
C SER A 34 -6.42 -10.58 8.92
N VAL A 35 -7.43 -11.28 8.41
CA VAL A 35 -7.46 -11.69 6.98
C VAL A 35 -7.44 -10.48 6.05
N ILE A 36 -8.24 -9.44 6.35
CA ILE A 36 -8.23 -8.20 5.58
C ILE A 36 -6.85 -7.55 5.64
N ARG A 37 -6.26 -7.44 6.82
CA ARG A 37 -4.90 -6.91 7.05
C ARG A 37 -3.84 -7.65 6.23
N PHE A 38 -3.89 -8.99 6.17
CA PHE A 38 -2.95 -9.76 5.36
C PHE A 38 -3.15 -9.52 3.86
N CYS A 39 -4.39 -9.47 3.38
CA CYS A 39 -4.70 -9.16 1.97
C CYS A 39 -4.27 -7.74 1.57
N CYS A 40 -4.31 -6.83 2.54
CA CYS A 40 -3.81 -5.47 2.45
C CYS A 40 -2.26 -5.47 2.40
N ALA A 41 -1.57 -6.31 3.18
CA ALA A 41 -0.12 -6.43 3.14
C ALA A 41 0.42 -7.22 1.92
N LEU A 42 -0.43 -7.99 1.22
CA LEU A 42 -0.06 -8.83 0.09
C LEU A 42 0.80 -8.14 -1.00
N PRO A 43 0.51 -6.90 -1.44
CA PRO A 43 1.35 -6.14 -2.38
C PRO A 43 2.80 -5.91 -1.95
N LEU A 44 3.12 -6.06 -0.66
CA LEU A 44 4.48 -5.89 -0.14
C LEU A 44 5.34 -7.14 -0.34
N LEU A 45 4.73 -8.29 -0.65
CA LEU A 45 5.45 -9.51 -0.97
C LEU A 45 6.17 -9.40 -2.32
N PRO A 46 7.31 -10.08 -2.50
CA PRO A 46 7.90 -10.31 -3.81
C PRO A 46 6.87 -10.87 -4.80
N PRO A 47 6.90 -10.46 -6.09
CA PRO A 47 5.88 -10.87 -7.07
C PRO A 47 5.68 -12.38 -7.17
N HIS A 48 6.77 -13.14 -7.12
CA HIS A 48 6.77 -14.60 -7.23
C HIS A 48 6.15 -15.32 -6.00
N LEU A 49 5.90 -14.59 -4.90
CA LEU A 49 5.28 -15.12 -3.68
C LEU A 49 3.82 -14.68 -3.52
N LEU A 50 3.26 -13.87 -4.43
CA LEU A 50 1.90 -13.32 -4.28
C LEU A 50 0.83 -14.41 -4.20
N GLN A 51 0.85 -15.38 -5.12
CA GLN A 51 -0.11 -16.48 -5.12
C GLN A 51 0.02 -17.31 -3.83
N ARG A 52 1.25 -17.69 -3.48
CA ARG A 52 1.55 -18.44 -2.24
C ARG A 52 1.13 -17.67 -1.00
N GLY A 53 1.21 -16.34 -1.03
CA GLY A 53 0.73 -15.47 0.04
C GLY A 53 -0.79 -15.53 0.19
N LEU A 54 -1.54 -15.48 -0.91
CA LEU A 54 -3.00 -15.62 -0.85
C LEU A 54 -3.41 -17.03 -0.40
N ASP A 55 -2.73 -18.07 -0.87
CA ASP A 55 -2.96 -19.46 -0.45
C ASP A 55 -2.67 -19.64 1.06
N ALA A 56 -1.60 -19.02 1.56
CA ALA A 56 -1.26 -19.03 2.98
C ALA A 56 -2.32 -18.31 3.82
N ILE A 57 -2.84 -17.17 3.36
CA ILE A 57 -3.96 -16.47 4.02
C ILE A 57 -5.22 -17.34 4.05
N GLY A 58 -5.54 -18.01 2.93
CA GLY A 58 -6.69 -18.91 2.85
C GLY A 58 -6.56 -20.11 3.80
N THR A 59 -5.37 -20.69 3.88
CA THR A 59 -5.06 -21.77 4.83
C THR A 59 -5.18 -21.30 6.27
N GLU A 60 -4.64 -20.12 6.57
CA GLU A 60 -4.75 -19.52 7.90
C GLU A 60 -6.20 -19.22 8.26
N ALA A 61 -7.01 -18.73 7.31
CA ALA A 61 -8.43 -18.50 7.53
C ALA A 61 -9.21 -19.79 7.84
N LEU A 62 -8.82 -20.94 7.27
CA LEU A 62 -9.39 -22.24 7.62
C LEU A 62 -8.99 -22.69 9.03
N ASN A 63 -7.81 -22.28 9.52
CA ASN A 63 -7.27 -22.68 10.81
C ASN A 63 -7.73 -21.77 11.98
N LEU A 64 -8.00 -20.49 11.71
CA LEU A 64 -8.29 -19.48 12.74
C LEU A 64 -9.72 -19.51 13.29
N GLY A 65 -10.64 -20.27 12.70
CA GLY A 65 -12.06 -20.21 13.09
C GLY A 65 -12.88 -21.47 12.83
N ASP A 66 -14.14 -21.40 13.23
CA ASP A 66 -15.18 -22.36 12.87
C ASP A 66 -15.32 -22.40 11.33
N PRO A 67 -15.66 -23.54 10.70
CA PRO A 67 -16.07 -23.61 9.28
C PRO A 67 -16.92 -22.44 8.78
N VAL A 68 -17.81 -21.89 9.62
CA VAL A 68 -18.64 -20.71 9.31
C VAL A 68 -17.80 -19.45 9.04
N PHE A 69 -16.69 -19.26 9.77
CA PHE A 69 -15.79 -18.12 9.57
C PHE A 69 -15.19 -18.10 8.17
N TYR A 70 -14.72 -19.25 7.67
CA TYR A 70 -14.15 -19.33 6.33
C TYR A 70 -15.18 -18.93 5.27
N GLU A 71 -16.43 -19.36 5.42
CA GLU A 71 -17.51 -18.98 4.49
C GLU A 71 -17.79 -17.47 4.47
N VAL A 72 -17.56 -16.77 5.59
CA VAL A 72 -17.69 -15.29 5.65
C VAL A 72 -16.58 -14.60 4.86
N VAL A 73 -15.32 -15.06 4.96
CA VAL A 73 -14.17 -14.40 4.32
C VAL A 73 -13.89 -14.91 2.90
N ARG A 74 -14.38 -16.09 2.53
CA ARG A 74 -14.16 -16.70 1.21
C ARG A 74 -14.52 -15.79 0.04
N PRO A 75 -15.69 -15.09 0.00
CA PRO A 75 -16.02 -14.18 -1.09
C PRO A 75 -15.00 -13.04 -1.26
N PHE A 76 -14.42 -12.57 -0.15
CA PHE A 76 -13.36 -11.56 -0.17
C PHE A 76 -12.07 -12.13 -0.75
N LEU A 77 -11.63 -13.32 -0.32
CA LEU A 77 -10.45 -13.99 -0.86
C LEU A 77 -10.58 -14.28 -2.37
N THR A 78 -11.75 -14.73 -2.81
CA THR A 78 -12.07 -14.93 -4.24
C THR A 78 -11.99 -13.64 -5.04
N TYR A 79 -12.47 -12.53 -4.47
CA TYR A 79 -12.30 -11.21 -5.09
C TYR A 79 -10.82 -10.82 -5.22
N ILE A 80 -9.99 -11.09 -4.20
CA ILE A 80 -8.55 -10.83 -4.29
C ILE A 80 -7.91 -11.65 -5.42
N GLN A 81 -8.24 -12.94 -5.52
CA GLN A 81 -7.73 -13.80 -6.59
C GLN A 81 -8.07 -13.21 -7.97
N HIS A 82 -9.35 -12.98 -8.25
CA HIS A 82 -9.79 -12.62 -9.61
C HIS A 82 -9.46 -11.18 -10.00
N GLU A 83 -9.73 -10.21 -9.13
CA GLU A 83 -9.59 -8.80 -9.49
C GLU A 83 -8.17 -8.27 -9.39
N TRP A 84 -7.31 -8.96 -8.62
CA TRP A 84 -5.98 -8.48 -8.32
C TRP A 84 -4.86 -9.40 -8.78
N LEU A 85 -5.00 -10.73 -8.68
CA LEU A 85 -3.93 -11.66 -9.09
C LEU A 85 -4.13 -12.16 -10.53
N ASP A 86 -5.33 -12.62 -10.89
CA ASP A 86 -5.64 -13.18 -12.21
C ASP A 86 -5.79 -12.10 -13.28
N HIS A 87 -6.07 -10.86 -12.88
CA HIS A 87 -6.32 -9.78 -13.82
C HIS A 87 -5.05 -9.44 -14.61
N ILE A 88 -5.12 -9.54 -15.94
CA ILE A 88 -3.97 -9.45 -16.85
C ILE A 88 -3.06 -8.22 -16.63
N ASN A 89 -3.65 -7.05 -16.38
CA ASN A 89 -2.91 -5.81 -16.12
C ASN A 89 -2.54 -5.63 -14.64
N ARG A 90 -3.50 -5.84 -13.72
CA ARG A 90 -3.29 -5.55 -12.29
C ARG A 90 -2.37 -6.56 -11.61
N GLY A 91 -2.44 -7.84 -11.97
CA GLY A 91 -1.60 -8.91 -11.40
C GLY A 91 -0.11 -8.69 -11.64
N GLN A 92 0.25 -8.06 -12.76
CA GLN A 92 1.64 -7.72 -13.07
C GLN A 92 2.18 -6.53 -12.27
N CYS A 93 1.28 -5.63 -11.84
CA CYS A 93 1.64 -4.36 -11.19
C CYS A 93 1.31 -4.31 -9.69
N ILE A 94 0.68 -5.35 -9.14
CA ILE A 94 0.21 -5.34 -7.74
C ILE A 94 1.35 -5.31 -6.74
N SER A 95 2.49 -5.96 -7.04
CA SER A 95 3.62 -5.99 -6.12
C SER A 95 4.36 -4.66 -6.16
N VAL A 96 4.44 -3.99 -5.00
CA VAL A 96 5.29 -2.82 -4.75
C VAL A 96 6.52 -3.18 -3.91
N CYS A 97 6.86 -4.47 -3.84
CA CYS A 97 8.02 -4.98 -3.13
C CYS A 97 9.29 -4.20 -3.50
N LEU A 98 10.02 -3.75 -2.47
CA LEU A 98 11.25 -2.95 -2.59
C LEU A 98 11.13 -1.62 -3.37
N SER A 99 9.93 -1.23 -3.82
CA SER A 99 9.73 0.09 -4.43
C SER A 99 10.08 1.18 -3.43
N GLU A 100 10.81 2.19 -3.89
CA GLU A 100 11.12 3.42 -3.15
C GLU A 100 9.88 4.31 -3.02
N HIS A 101 9.00 4.25 -4.02
CA HIS A 101 7.72 4.94 -4.06
C HIS A 101 6.60 3.92 -4.00
N ARG A 102 6.38 3.35 -2.81
CA ARG A 102 5.20 2.52 -2.50
C ARG A 102 3.94 3.37 -2.42
N THR A 103 4.10 4.68 -2.60
CA THR A 103 3.18 5.72 -2.17
C THR A 103 3.08 6.90 -3.14
N ASN A 104 1.87 7.44 -3.35
CA ASN A 104 1.65 8.52 -4.31
C ASN A 104 2.08 9.81 -3.67
N ASN A 105 2.37 9.86 -2.37
CA ASN A 105 2.82 11.07 -1.71
C ASN A 105 3.89 11.81 -2.50
N ALA A 106 4.79 11.07 -3.16
CA ALA A 106 5.75 11.66 -4.09
C ALA A 106 5.02 12.29 -5.29
N SER A 107 4.22 11.53 -6.04
CA SER A 107 3.42 11.97 -7.19
C SER A 107 2.36 13.05 -6.87
N GLU A 108 1.56 12.91 -5.82
CA GLU A 108 0.62 13.90 -5.30
C GLU A 108 1.33 15.15 -4.78
N SER A 109 2.44 15.02 -4.04
CA SER A 109 3.26 16.19 -3.66
C SER A 109 3.83 16.86 -4.89
N ASN A 110 4.23 16.09 -5.90
CA ASN A 110 4.70 16.59 -7.18
C ASN A 110 3.58 17.33 -7.92
N ASN A 111 2.39 16.73 -8.00
CA ASN A 111 1.20 17.29 -8.63
C ASN A 111 0.71 18.53 -7.88
N MET A 112 0.73 18.54 -6.55
CA MET A 112 0.44 19.72 -5.74
C MET A 112 1.49 20.82 -5.93
N ARG A 113 2.79 20.49 -5.98
CA ARG A 113 3.84 21.46 -6.31
C ARG A 113 3.63 22.03 -7.70
N MET A 114 3.30 21.19 -8.70
CA MET A 114 2.97 21.64 -10.05
C MET A 114 1.74 22.54 -10.04
N GLN A 115 0.63 22.14 -9.40
CA GLN A 115 -0.58 22.97 -9.30
C GLN A 115 -0.29 24.34 -8.66
N ARG A 116 0.47 24.36 -7.56
CA ARG A 116 0.89 25.61 -6.91
C ARG A 116 1.78 26.46 -7.81
N LYS A 117 2.72 25.84 -8.54
CA LYS A 117 3.67 26.54 -9.42
C LYS A 117 3.02 27.01 -10.72
N PHE A 118 2.03 26.29 -11.20
CA PHE A 118 1.27 26.61 -12.40
C PHE A 118 0.30 27.75 -12.09
N GLY A 119 -0.30 27.78 -10.90
CA GLY A 119 -1.10 28.91 -10.40
C GLY A 119 -2.36 29.23 -11.21
N VAL A 120 -2.63 28.48 -12.29
CA VAL A 120 -3.78 28.62 -13.18
C VAL A 120 -4.42 27.24 -13.34
N HIS A 121 -5.73 27.15 -13.16
CA HIS A 121 -6.48 25.88 -13.24
C HIS A 121 -6.51 25.29 -14.67
N HIS A 122 -6.30 26.12 -15.68
CA HIS A 122 -6.26 25.76 -17.11
C HIS A 122 -5.20 26.60 -17.85
N PRO A 123 -3.89 26.29 -17.70
CA PRO A 123 -2.86 27.01 -18.43
C PRO A 123 -3.00 26.74 -19.93
N ASN A 124 -2.81 27.76 -20.76
CA ASN A 124 -2.64 27.55 -22.20
C ASN A 124 -1.29 26.87 -22.50
N ALA A 125 -1.08 26.40 -23.74
CA ALA A 125 0.11 25.63 -24.10
C ALA A 125 1.43 26.35 -23.77
N PHE A 126 1.52 27.65 -24.00
CA PHE A 126 2.74 28.44 -23.70
C PHE A 126 2.97 28.60 -22.20
N GLN A 127 1.90 28.83 -21.44
CA GLN A 127 1.97 28.87 -19.97
C GLN A 127 2.40 27.52 -19.42
N PHE A 128 1.80 26.43 -19.89
CA PHE A 128 2.14 25.08 -19.48
C PHE A 128 3.63 24.79 -19.72
N ILE A 129 4.14 25.02 -20.93
CA ILE A 129 5.56 24.82 -21.27
C ILE A 129 6.46 25.64 -20.34
N ARG A 130 6.15 26.94 -20.14
CA ARG A 130 6.93 27.82 -19.26
C ARG A 130 6.98 27.31 -17.82
N HIS A 131 5.85 26.84 -17.28
CA HIS A 131 5.80 26.35 -15.92
C HIS A 131 6.49 24.99 -15.76
N VAL A 132 6.44 24.13 -16.78
CA VAL A 132 7.19 22.86 -16.81
C VAL A 132 8.69 23.12 -16.84
N SER A 133 9.18 24.04 -17.69
CA SER A 133 10.60 24.41 -17.71
C SER A 133 11.07 24.94 -16.36
N GLY A 134 10.28 25.81 -15.71
CA GLY A 134 10.62 26.26 -14.36
C GLY A 134 10.61 25.11 -13.33
N PHE A 135 9.77 24.08 -13.50
CA PHE A 135 9.76 22.90 -12.63
C PHE A 135 11.01 22.02 -12.83
N GLU A 136 11.50 21.94 -14.06
CA GLU A 136 12.77 21.30 -14.41
C GLU A 136 13.95 22.03 -13.76
N ASP A 137 13.98 23.38 -13.84
CA ASP A 137 15.01 24.20 -13.21
C ASP A 137 15.11 23.93 -11.69
N ASP A 138 13.99 23.88 -10.96
CA ASP A 138 13.99 23.52 -9.53
C ASP A 138 14.59 22.13 -9.28
N THR A 139 14.36 21.19 -10.20
CA THR A 139 14.86 19.81 -10.08
C THR A 139 16.37 19.77 -10.35
N VAL A 140 16.85 20.56 -11.31
CA VAL A 140 18.28 20.74 -11.58
C VAL A 140 18.98 21.38 -10.38
N ASP A 141 18.35 22.38 -9.76
CA ASP A 141 18.87 23.02 -8.53
C ASP A 141 18.93 22.04 -7.35
N ASP A 142 17.92 21.17 -7.19
CA ASP A 142 17.91 20.10 -6.19
C ASP A 142 19.06 19.09 -6.45
N ILE A 143 19.32 18.71 -7.71
CA ILE A 143 20.42 17.82 -8.11
C ILE A 143 21.79 18.47 -7.84
N CYS A 144 21.95 19.73 -8.21
CA CYS A 144 23.17 20.51 -7.94
C CYS A 144 23.42 20.60 -6.42
N SER A 145 22.39 20.88 -5.63
CA SER A 145 22.47 20.90 -4.16
C SER A 145 22.90 19.55 -3.60
N LEU A 146 22.31 18.45 -4.08
CA LEU A 146 22.69 17.10 -3.68
C LEU A 146 24.15 16.77 -4.02
N SER A 147 24.63 17.16 -5.21
CA SER A 147 26.03 16.97 -5.62
C SER A 147 27.02 17.76 -4.76
N GLN A 148 26.56 18.81 -4.09
CA GLN A 148 27.33 19.61 -3.13
C GLN A 148 27.14 19.14 -1.68
N GLY A 149 26.41 18.04 -1.45
CA GLY A 149 26.12 17.49 -0.13
C GLY A 149 25.04 18.24 0.65
N ILE A 150 24.34 19.17 0.01
CA ILE A 150 23.20 19.88 0.59
C ILE A 150 21.95 19.05 0.31
N VAL A 151 21.31 18.52 1.36
CA VAL A 151 20.11 17.69 1.22
C VAL A 151 18.88 18.59 1.06
N PRO A 152 18.15 18.54 -0.09
CA PRO A 152 16.91 19.26 -0.26
C PRO A 152 15.88 18.77 0.77
N SER A 153 15.30 19.70 1.51
CA SER A 153 14.35 19.41 2.59
C SER A 153 13.03 18.87 2.02
N ARG A 154 12.91 17.54 1.93
CA ARG A 154 11.62 16.85 2.05
C ARG A 154 11.67 16.06 3.34
N HIS A 155 11.19 16.67 4.42
CA HIS A 155 11.13 16.00 5.72
C HIS A 155 10.12 14.85 5.65
N ARG A 156 10.62 13.63 5.44
CA ARG A 156 9.86 12.42 5.76
C ARG A 156 9.74 12.33 7.28
N THR A 157 8.56 11.96 7.77
CA THR A 157 8.40 11.73 9.21
C THR A 157 9.31 10.57 9.66
N SER A 158 9.85 10.66 10.88
CA SER A 158 10.68 9.60 11.48
C SER A 158 9.95 8.25 11.47
N ALA A 159 8.63 8.25 11.71
CA ALA A 159 7.77 7.07 11.62
C ALA A 159 7.74 6.45 10.21
N SER A 160 7.66 7.28 9.16
CA SER A 160 7.68 6.81 7.76
C SER A 160 9.02 6.17 7.40
N ILE A 161 10.13 6.78 7.82
CA ILE A 161 11.48 6.24 7.60
C ILE A 161 11.65 4.91 8.33
N SER A 162 11.26 4.87 9.62
CA SER A 162 11.34 3.66 10.44
C SER A 162 10.53 2.51 9.85
N ASN A 163 9.32 2.80 9.35
CA ASN A 163 8.47 1.82 8.69
C ASN A 163 9.09 1.26 7.40
N ASP A 164 9.70 2.10 6.57
CA ASP A 164 10.39 1.65 5.35
C ASP A 164 11.58 0.75 5.66
N VAL A 165 12.38 1.14 6.66
CA VAL A 165 13.50 0.33 7.16
C VAL A 165 12.99 -1.02 7.68
N HIS A 166 11.90 -1.01 8.45
CA HIS A 166 11.26 -2.22 8.96
C HIS A 166 10.81 -3.14 7.82
N ILE A 167 10.02 -2.65 6.86
CA ILE A 167 9.53 -3.48 5.75
C ILE A 167 10.69 -4.00 4.91
N ARG A 168 11.71 -3.17 4.64
CA ARG A 168 12.91 -3.60 3.91
C ARG A 168 13.63 -4.74 4.63
N ARG A 169 13.78 -4.64 5.95
CA ARG A 169 14.40 -5.69 6.78
C ARG A 169 13.64 -7.02 6.65
N ILE A 170 12.34 -7.04 6.93
CA ILE A 170 11.54 -8.28 6.87
C ILE A 170 11.45 -8.86 5.45
N THR A 171 11.52 -8.00 4.42
CA THR A 171 11.58 -8.44 3.02
C THR A 171 12.90 -9.17 2.74
N ASN A 172 14.02 -8.61 3.17
CA ASN A 172 15.34 -9.22 2.99
C ASN A 172 15.44 -10.56 3.75
N GLU A 173 14.88 -10.62 4.96
CA GLU A 173 14.80 -11.87 5.74
C GLU A 173 14.01 -12.95 4.99
N LEU A 174 12.86 -12.60 4.40
CA LEU A 174 12.05 -13.53 3.60
C LEU A 174 12.79 -14.01 2.34
N LEU A 175 13.48 -13.10 1.64
CA LEU A 175 14.24 -13.43 0.42
C LEU A 175 15.45 -14.33 0.70
N ALA A 176 16.06 -14.21 1.88
CA ALA A 176 17.20 -15.04 2.28
C ALA A 176 16.84 -16.53 2.45
N LEU A 177 15.56 -16.85 2.66
CA LEU A 177 15.10 -18.22 2.91
C LEU A 177 15.11 -19.13 1.67
N HIS A 178 15.34 -18.59 0.46
CA HIS A 178 15.34 -19.27 -0.85
C HIS A 178 14.03 -20.00 -1.24
N ASN A 179 13.39 -20.73 -0.32
CA ASN A 179 12.07 -21.31 -0.47
C ASN A 179 11.26 -21.13 0.84
N PRO A 180 10.64 -19.95 1.05
CA PRO A 180 9.91 -19.67 2.28
C PRO A 180 8.69 -20.59 2.42
N THR A 181 8.36 -21.01 3.64
CA THR A 181 7.17 -21.82 3.93
C THR A 181 5.91 -20.95 4.03
N HIS A 182 4.72 -21.56 4.16
CA HIS A 182 3.49 -20.80 4.43
C HIS A 182 3.59 -20.00 5.74
N GLU A 183 4.22 -20.57 6.78
CA GLU A 183 4.43 -19.91 8.06
C GLU A 183 5.36 -18.69 7.93
N ASP A 184 6.43 -18.80 7.14
CA ASP A 184 7.33 -17.67 6.88
C ASP A 184 6.62 -16.51 6.17
N ILE A 185 5.77 -16.84 5.20
CA ILE A 185 4.98 -15.86 4.45
C ILE A 185 3.93 -15.20 5.38
N LEU A 186 3.24 -15.97 6.22
CA LEU A 186 2.30 -15.42 7.20
C LEU A 186 2.99 -14.54 8.23
N ARG A 187 4.17 -14.92 8.71
CA ARG A 187 4.99 -14.10 9.62
C ARG A 187 5.36 -12.77 8.96
N PHE A 188 5.75 -12.79 7.69
CA PHE A 188 5.98 -11.55 6.91
C PHE A 188 4.71 -10.71 6.83
N LEU A 189 3.58 -11.30 6.42
CA LEU A 189 2.32 -10.58 6.24
C LEU A 189 1.82 -9.98 7.54
N SER A 190 1.97 -10.70 8.66
CA SER A 190 1.66 -10.20 10.00
C SER A 190 2.51 -9.01 10.37
N ALA A 191 3.84 -9.10 10.22
CA ALA A 191 4.76 -7.99 10.50
C ALA A 191 4.50 -6.77 9.59
N ALA A 192 4.26 -7.00 8.30
CA ALA A 192 3.99 -5.95 7.32
C ALA A 192 2.60 -5.32 7.51
N SER A 193 1.65 -6.04 8.09
CA SER A 193 0.28 -5.55 8.27
C SER A 193 0.14 -4.41 9.28
N PHE A 194 1.08 -4.29 10.23
CA PHE A 194 1.14 -3.15 11.16
C PHE A 194 1.29 -1.83 10.43
N SER A 195 1.98 -1.82 9.29
CA SER A 195 2.19 -0.65 8.45
C SER A 195 0.90 -0.13 7.78
N VAL A 196 -0.14 -0.96 7.71
CA VAL A 196 -1.43 -0.64 7.06
C VAL A 196 -2.58 -0.52 8.07
N ASP A 197 -2.32 -0.77 9.36
CA ASP A 197 -3.37 -0.84 10.37
C ASP A 197 -4.06 0.51 10.65
N GLY A 198 -3.29 1.60 10.63
CA GLY A 198 -3.84 2.95 10.76
C GLY A 198 -4.82 3.27 9.65
N ILE A 199 -4.49 2.89 8.40
CA ILE A 199 -5.32 3.15 7.22
C ILE A 199 -6.59 2.30 7.23
N ILE A 200 -6.48 1.04 7.66
CA ILE A 200 -7.65 0.17 7.81
C ILE A 200 -8.56 0.72 8.93
N SER A 201 -7.99 1.14 10.05
CA SER A 201 -8.75 1.65 11.19
C SER A 201 -9.47 2.97 10.87
N GLU A 202 -8.80 3.88 10.16
CA GLU A 202 -9.40 5.12 9.65
C GLU A 202 -10.48 4.84 8.61
N ALA A 203 -10.23 3.94 7.66
CA ALA A 203 -11.20 3.59 6.65
C ALA A 203 -12.45 2.92 7.25
N LEU A 204 -12.31 2.14 8.32
CA LEU A 204 -13.46 1.51 9.01
C LEU A 204 -14.25 2.52 9.86
N ASN A 205 -13.61 3.57 10.37
CA ASN A 205 -14.23 4.62 11.20
C ASN A 205 -13.99 6.03 10.63
N PRO A 206 -14.69 6.42 9.55
CA PRO A 206 -14.46 7.69 8.84
C PRO A 206 -14.76 8.97 9.65
N GLY A 207 -15.16 8.85 10.93
CA GLY A 207 -15.42 9.97 11.84
C GLY A 207 -14.34 10.23 12.89
N ALA A 208 -13.26 9.43 12.96
CA ALA A 208 -12.26 9.52 14.02
C ALA A 208 -11.05 10.43 13.70
N GLY A 209 -10.94 10.96 12.47
CA GLY A 209 -9.76 11.67 11.96
C GLY A 209 -9.83 13.20 11.94
N TYR A 210 -10.75 13.83 12.68
CA TYR A 210 -10.87 15.29 12.78
C TYR A 210 -10.55 15.83 14.17
N TYR A 211 -9.60 15.27 14.90
CA TYR A 211 -8.97 15.97 16.03
C TYR A 211 -7.50 15.54 16.17
N GLU A 212 -6.64 16.57 16.19
CA GLU A 212 -5.19 16.62 16.45
C GLU A 212 -4.23 16.47 15.26
#